data_AF-A0A453PI55-F1
#
_entry.id   AF-A0A453PI55-F1
#
_cell.length_a   1.000
_cell.length_b   1.000
_cell.length_c   1.000
_cell.angle_alpha   90.00
_cell.angle_beta   90.00
_cell.angle_gamma   90.00
#
_symmetry.space_group_name_H-M   'P 1'
#
loop_
_entity.id
_entity.type
_entity.pdbx_description
1 polymer ?
#
loop_
_entity_poly.entity_id
_entity_poly.type
_entity_poly.pdbx_seq_one_letter_code
_entity_poly.pdbx_strand_id
1 'polypeptide(L)'
;SLEHVSEECASPLAETCDPETAQPLTLRKTAILHIRTVHAETPVHTTRAAAKTQRSERGQQSKERASRKKSLEMDARPRRASSSPAAALSLLLLFPMFLGCQASAYGDDSGAGGMTALQKHAAFFDGDKDGVVTFSETYAAFRALGFGFAASTLSATFINGVLGPQTRPENDTARMSIYIENIHKGIHGSDSGAYDSQGRFVPDKLEAAFAKHGKTVPDALTSAEVDELITANRQPSDYAGWAGASAEWKLLYSIGKDKDGLLRKEDARGVYDGSLFARVVQERRASSQEETQA
;
A
#
# COMPACT_ATOMS: atom_id res chain seq x y z
N SER A 1 -22.54 40.99 55.35
CA SER A 1 -21.64 40.00 55.96
C SER A 1 -20.39 39.94 55.10
N LEU A 2 -19.26 40.41 55.63
CA LEU A 2 -18.19 39.59 56.23
C LEU A 2 -17.50 38.75 55.13
N GLU A 3 -16.32 39.12 54.63
CA GLU A 3 -14.97 39.07 55.28
C GLU A 3 -14.45 37.62 55.40
N HIS A 4 -13.15 37.30 55.22
CA HIS A 4 -11.89 38.08 55.19
C HIS A 4 -10.89 37.40 54.17
N VAL A 5 -9.86 38.04 53.59
CA VAL A 5 -8.42 38.09 54.04
C VAL A 5 -7.78 36.71 54.31
N SER A 6 -6.53 36.33 54.01
CA SER A 6 -5.42 36.72 53.07
C SER A 6 -4.30 35.63 53.23
N GLU A 7 -2.99 35.69 52.93
CA GLU A 7 -1.98 36.59 52.27
C GLU A 7 -0.81 35.67 51.80
N GLU A 8 -0.17 35.84 50.63
CA GLU A 8 1.17 36.43 50.36
C GLU A 8 2.44 35.67 50.88
N CYS A 9 3.62 36.00 50.32
CA CYS A 9 5.00 35.56 50.63
C CYS A 9 5.42 34.14 50.17
N ALA A 10 6.67 33.89 49.71
CA ALA A 10 7.75 34.77 49.26
C ALA A 10 8.81 34.01 48.42
N SER A 11 9.64 34.76 47.68
CA SER A 11 10.90 34.34 47.04
C SER A 11 12.06 35.17 47.63
N PRO A 12 13.35 35.03 47.22
CA PRO A 12 14.14 33.90 46.72
C PRO A 12 15.39 33.65 47.63
N LEU A 13 16.39 32.86 47.17
CA LEU A 13 17.86 32.85 47.48
C LEU A 13 18.43 31.51 46.95
N ALA A 14 19.55 31.29 46.23
CA ALA A 14 20.71 32.05 45.74
C ALA A 14 22.06 31.80 46.48
N GLU A 15 22.91 30.94 45.89
CA GLU A 15 24.40 30.90 45.89
C GLU A 15 24.78 29.88 44.77
N THR A 16 25.40 30.17 43.62
CA THR A 16 26.70 30.77 43.26
C THR A 16 27.94 29.91 43.51
N CYS A 17 28.48 29.27 42.45
CA CYS A 17 29.91 29.28 42.18
C CYS A 17 30.20 28.94 40.69
N ASP A 18 31.09 29.73 40.09
CA ASP A 18 31.62 29.68 38.70
C ASP A 18 33.16 29.82 38.82
N PRO A 19 34.01 29.79 37.77
CA PRO A 19 33.89 29.19 36.44
C PRO A 19 35.11 28.31 36.05
N GLU A 20 35.14 27.69 34.86
CA GLU A 20 36.34 27.78 33.98
C GLU A 20 36.03 27.59 32.48
N THR A 21 36.81 28.28 31.64
CA THR A 21 36.71 28.42 30.18
C THR A 21 37.22 27.24 29.34
N ALA A 22 36.55 26.97 28.21
CA ALA A 22 37.18 26.88 26.89
C ALA A 22 36.14 26.98 25.74
N GLN A 23 36.49 27.59 24.61
CA GLN A 23 35.65 27.64 23.39
C GLN A 23 36.31 26.84 22.21
N PRO A 24 35.97 26.98 20.91
CA PRO A 24 35.76 25.81 20.06
C PRO A 24 36.85 25.62 18.99
N LEU A 25 36.80 24.50 18.25
CA LEU A 25 37.65 24.28 17.07
C LEU A 25 36.87 23.95 15.81
N THR A 26 37.10 24.75 14.78
CA THR A 26 36.49 24.68 13.45
C THR A 26 37.48 24.22 12.38
N LEU A 27 36.94 23.54 11.36
CA LEU A 27 37.43 23.48 9.96
C LEU A 27 38.75 22.75 9.59
N ARG A 28 38.57 21.72 8.73
CA ARG A 28 39.26 21.46 7.44
C ARG A 28 40.78 21.16 7.36
N LYS A 29 41.05 19.99 6.74
CA LYS A 29 42.14 19.66 5.79
C LYS A 29 43.58 19.72 6.38
N THR A 30 44.53 18.86 6.01
CA THR A 30 44.87 18.38 4.66
C THR A 30 45.59 17.03 4.74
N ALA A 31 45.46 16.17 3.72
CA ALA A 31 46.25 14.94 3.59
C ALA A 31 47.50 15.18 2.73
N ILE A 32 48.67 14.72 3.20
CA ILE A 32 49.93 14.71 2.45
C ILE A 32 50.36 13.27 2.22
N LEU A 33 50.47 12.87 0.95
CA LEU A 33 50.96 11.56 0.54
C LEU A 33 52.50 11.60 0.48
N HIS A 34 53.16 10.62 1.10
CA HIS A 34 54.61 10.40 0.93
C HIS A 34 54.85 9.08 0.19
N ILE A 35 55.61 9.15 -0.89
CA ILE A 35 56.02 8.01 -1.71
C ILE A 35 57.31 7.42 -1.11
N ARG A 36 57.41 6.09 -1.04
CA ARG A 36 58.69 5.40 -0.93
C ARG A 36 58.72 4.12 -1.76
N THR A 37 59.36 4.22 -2.92
CA THR A 37 59.77 3.09 -3.75
C THR A 37 60.94 2.36 -3.09
N VAL A 38 60.98 1.02 -3.19
CA VAL A 38 62.16 0.22 -2.85
C VAL A 38 62.33 -0.86 -3.93
N HIS A 39 63.53 -0.97 -4.50
CA HIS A 39 63.92 -2.10 -5.34
C HIS A 39 64.43 -3.26 -4.47
N ALA A 40 64.21 -4.49 -4.90
CA ALA A 40 64.95 -5.65 -4.42
C ALA A 40 65.07 -6.67 -5.56
N GLU A 41 66.27 -7.24 -5.73
CA GLU A 41 66.60 -8.16 -6.82
C GLU A 41 66.27 -9.62 -6.48
N THR A 42 66.26 -10.49 -7.48
CA THR A 42 66.16 -11.94 -7.29
C THR A 42 67.54 -12.59 -7.15
N PRO A 43 67.63 -13.66 -6.37
CA PRO A 43 68.22 -14.87 -6.91
C PRO A 43 67.36 -16.13 -6.66
N VAL A 44 67.79 -17.26 -7.25
CA VAL A 44 67.02 -18.51 -7.38
C VAL A 44 67.60 -19.60 -6.44
N HIS A 45 66.85 -20.70 -6.28
CA HIS A 45 67.24 -22.00 -5.68
C HIS A 45 66.99 -22.25 -4.18
N THR A 46 65.71 -22.46 -3.82
CA THR A 46 65.31 -23.64 -3.02
C THR A 46 64.04 -24.24 -3.63
N THR A 47 64.05 -25.52 -4.00
CA THR A 47 63.06 -26.08 -4.95
C THR A 47 62.01 -27.02 -4.32
N ARG A 48 60.84 -27.06 -4.96
CA ARG A 48 59.81 -28.13 -4.95
C ARG A 48 59.07 -28.44 -3.65
N ALA A 49 59.68 -28.33 -2.46
CA ALA A 49 59.01 -28.62 -1.19
C ALA A 49 57.95 -27.57 -0.83
N ALA A 50 58.36 -26.30 -0.67
CA ALA A 50 57.46 -25.17 -0.39
C ALA A 50 56.34 -25.01 -1.44
N ALA A 51 56.59 -25.42 -2.69
CA ALA A 51 55.61 -25.36 -3.78
C ALA A 51 54.40 -26.29 -3.58
N LYS A 52 54.50 -27.37 -2.79
CA LYS A 52 53.33 -28.18 -2.41
C LYS A 52 52.50 -27.49 -1.32
N THR A 53 53.14 -27.03 -0.25
CA THR A 53 52.47 -26.32 0.86
C THR A 53 51.76 -25.06 0.35
N GLN A 54 52.47 -24.19 -0.38
CA GLN A 54 51.89 -22.99 -0.97
C GLN A 54 50.77 -23.28 -1.97
N ARG A 55 50.74 -24.44 -2.64
CA ARG A 55 49.63 -24.81 -3.53
C ARG A 55 48.39 -25.25 -2.74
N SER A 56 48.56 -25.87 -1.59
CA SER A 56 47.46 -26.13 -0.63
C SER A 56 46.94 -24.83 -0.05
N GLU A 57 47.83 -23.98 0.46
CA GLU A 57 47.48 -22.71 1.11
C GLU A 57 46.83 -21.73 0.12
N ARG A 58 47.34 -21.58 -1.11
CA ARG A 58 46.66 -20.82 -2.17
C ARG A 58 45.35 -21.46 -2.58
N GLY A 59 45.22 -22.79 -2.52
CA GLY A 59 43.96 -23.49 -2.74
C GLY A 59 42.90 -23.16 -1.69
N GLN A 60 43.30 -23.13 -0.41
CA GLN A 60 42.43 -22.76 0.71
C GLN A 60 42.12 -21.25 0.72
N GLN A 61 43.12 -20.37 0.57
CA GLN A 61 42.90 -18.93 0.45
C GLN A 61 42.09 -18.56 -0.80
N SER A 62 42.21 -19.28 -1.91
CA SER A 62 41.37 -19.06 -3.10
C SER A 62 39.91 -19.45 -2.81
N LYS A 63 39.67 -20.59 -2.16
CA LYS A 63 38.31 -21.00 -1.72
C LYS A 63 37.73 -20.05 -0.68
N GLU A 64 38.52 -19.59 0.29
CA GLU A 64 38.08 -18.63 1.31
C GLU A 64 37.82 -17.26 0.71
N ARG A 65 38.69 -16.75 -0.18
CA ARG A 65 38.44 -15.51 -0.93
C ARG A 65 37.22 -15.63 -1.83
N ALA A 66 37.01 -16.77 -2.49
CA ALA A 66 35.79 -17.01 -3.27
C ALA A 66 34.54 -17.05 -2.37
N SER A 67 34.61 -17.68 -1.19
CA SER A 67 33.53 -17.70 -0.21
C SER A 67 33.21 -16.30 0.33
N ARG A 68 34.23 -15.56 0.79
CA ARG A 68 34.11 -14.16 1.21
C ARG A 68 33.60 -13.27 0.08
N LYS A 69 34.05 -13.46 -1.17
CA LYS A 69 33.55 -12.71 -2.31
C LYS A 69 32.08 -13.03 -2.61
N LYS A 70 31.66 -14.29 -2.49
CA LYS A 70 30.25 -14.70 -2.63
C LYS A 70 29.37 -14.15 -1.49
N SER A 71 29.89 -14.10 -0.26
CA SER A 71 29.24 -13.43 0.88
C SER A 71 29.14 -11.93 0.66
N LEU A 72 30.21 -11.28 0.16
CA LEU A 72 30.22 -9.86 -0.17
C LEU A 72 29.36 -9.54 -1.40
N GLU A 73 29.16 -10.46 -2.34
CA GLU A 73 28.17 -10.32 -3.44
C GLU A 73 26.73 -10.53 -2.95
N MET A 74 26.51 -11.27 -1.85
CA MET A 74 25.21 -11.33 -1.17
C MET A 74 24.90 -10.04 -0.39
N ASP A 75 25.87 -9.52 0.38
CA ASP A 75 25.74 -8.22 1.08
C ASP A 75 25.74 -7.02 0.12
N ALA A 76 26.44 -7.11 -1.01
CA ALA A 76 26.46 -6.09 -2.07
C ALA A 76 25.35 -6.29 -3.12
N ARG A 77 24.26 -7.01 -2.78
CA ARG A 77 22.98 -6.71 -3.41
C ARG A 77 22.71 -5.23 -3.14
N PRO A 78 22.62 -4.35 -4.16
CA PRO A 78 22.41 -2.94 -3.90
C PRO A 78 21.15 -2.78 -3.08
N ARG A 79 21.19 -1.95 -2.02
CA ARG A 79 19.98 -1.38 -1.45
C ARG A 79 19.29 -0.64 -2.59
N ARG A 80 18.30 -1.29 -3.22
CA ARG A 80 17.40 -0.59 -4.15
C ARG A 80 16.87 0.58 -3.34
N ALA A 81 17.19 1.79 -3.79
CA ALA A 81 16.41 2.95 -3.38
C ALA A 81 14.94 2.57 -3.59
N SER A 82 14.09 2.85 -2.61
CA SER A 82 12.67 2.57 -2.67
C SER A 82 12.08 3.41 -3.80
N SER A 83 12.08 2.84 -5.01
CA SER A 83 11.42 3.40 -6.18
C SER A 83 9.95 3.53 -5.82
N SER A 84 9.51 4.76 -5.55
CA SER A 84 8.13 5.08 -5.23
C SER A 84 7.21 4.36 -6.22
N PRO A 85 6.14 3.67 -5.79
CA PRO A 85 5.25 2.92 -6.68
C PRO A 85 4.31 3.85 -7.48
N ALA A 86 4.87 4.90 -8.07
CA ALA A 86 4.26 5.74 -9.09
C ALA A 86 4.63 5.18 -10.48
N ALA A 87 3.76 5.36 -11.47
CA ALA A 87 3.90 4.83 -12.83
C ALA A 87 3.95 3.30 -12.95
N ALA A 88 3.04 2.61 -12.26
CA ALA A 88 2.61 1.24 -12.61
C ALA A 88 1.12 1.15 -13.01
N LEU A 89 0.43 2.29 -13.25
CA LEU A 89 -0.89 2.31 -13.87
C LEU A 89 -0.75 2.20 -15.39
N SER A 90 -0.41 1.00 -15.87
CA SER A 90 -0.43 0.67 -17.28
C SER A 90 -1.86 0.53 -17.79
N LEU A 91 -2.39 1.63 -18.33
CA LEU A 91 -3.40 1.73 -19.39
C LEU A 91 -4.14 0.41 -19.71
N LEU A 92 -5.14 0.09 -18.89
CA LEU A 92 -6.04 -1.05 -19.07
C LEU A 92 -7.45 -0.65 -18.60
N LEU A 93 -8.38 -1.59 -18.66
CA LEU A 93 -9.80 -1.44 -18.38
C LEU A 93 -10.54 -0.67 -19.50
N LEU A 94 -10.89 -1.40 -20.56
CA LEU A 94 -11.82 -0.98 -21.61
C LEU A 94 -12.93 -2.02 -21.75
N PHE A 95 -14.06 -1.74 -21.12
CA PHE A 95 -15.39 -2.25 -21.51
C PHE A 95 -15.55 -3.81 -21.46
N PRO A 96 -16.59 -4.44 -22.04
CA PRO A 96 -17.51 -5.28 -21.28
C PRO A 96 -17.30 -6.79 -21.50
N MET A 97 -17.82 -7.63 -20.61
CA MET A 97 -18.07 -9.05 -20.93
C MET A 97 -19.44 -9.57 -20.49
N PHE A 98 -20.09 -10.24 -21.44
CA PHE A 98 -21.16 -11.22 -21.21
C PHE A 98 -20.55 -12.51 -20.67
N LEU A 99 -21.14 -13.08 -19.61
CA LEU A 99 -21.88 -14.35 -19.64
C LEU A 99 -22.08 -14.83 -18.19
N GLY A 100 -23.32 -14.99 -17.74
CA GLY A 100 -23.62 -15.20 -16.32
C GLY A 100 -23.95 -16.65 -15.94
N CYS A 101 -24.07 -16.90 -14.63
CA CYS A 101 -24.92 -17.97 -14.09
C CYS A 101 -25.33 -17.72 -12.63
N GLN A 102 -26.56 -18.11 -12.30
CA GLN A 102 -27.08 -18.39 -10.95
C GLN A 102 -26.91 -17.30 -9.87
N ALA A 103 -27.88 -16.39 -9.79
CA ALA A 103 -28.15 -15.66 -8.55
C ALA A 103 -28.64 -16.63 -7.46
N SER A 104 -27.98 -16.63 -6.30
CA SER A 104 -28.46 -17.28 -5.08
C SER A 104 -29.01 -16.20 -4.15
N ALA A 105 -30.32 -16.25 -3.86
CA ALA A 105 -30.95 -15.25 -3.00
C ALA A 105 -30.68 -15.57 -1.53
N TYR A 106 -29.90 -14.73 -0.85
CA TYR A 106 -29.66 -14.84 0.59
C TYR A 106 -29.47 -13.47 1.25
N GLY A 107 -29.97 -13.34 2.49
CA GLY A 107 -29.71 -12.20 3.39
C GLY A 107 -30.44 -10.90 3.03
N ASP A 108 -31.20 -10.35 3.98
CA ASP A 108 -31.53 -8.92 3.97
C ASP A 108 -30.49 -8.17 4.80
N ASP A 109 -29.52 -7.54 4.14
CA ASP A 109 -28.48 -6.68 4.73
C ASP A 109 -28.79 -5.19 4.56
N SER A 110 -30.07 -4.88 4.34
CA SER A 110 -30.62 -3.52 4.26
C SER A 110 -30.74 -2.92 5.67
N GLY A 111 -29.60 -2.76 6.34
CA GLY A 111 -29.51 -2.09 7.65
C GLY A 111 -30.23 -0.74 7.66
N ALA A 112 -30.71 -0.31 8.83
CA ALA A 112 -31.86 0.59 9.06
C ALA A 112 -31.96 1.96 8.32
N GLY A 113 -31.00 2.32 7.48
CA GLY A 113 -31.09 3.41 6.49
C GLY A 113 -31.50 2.96 5.06
N GLY A 114 -31.77 1.67 4.83
CA GLY A 114 -32.36 1.16 3.58
C GLY A 114 -31.41 0.93 2.40
N MET A 115 -30.12 1.29 2.50
CA MET A 115 -29.12 1.03 1.47
C MET A 115 -28.51 -0.38 1.56
N THR A 116 -28.24 -0.99 0.40
CA THR A 116 -27.44 -2.23 0.30
C THR A 116 -25.95 -1.96 0.54
N ALA A 117 -25.13 -3.01 0.68
CA ALA A 117 -23.70 -2.88 0.91
C ALA A 117 -22.99 -2.11 -0.22
N LEU A 118 -23.22 -2.50 -1.48
CA LEU A 118 -22.68 -1.82 -2.67
C LEU A 118 -23.15 -0.35 -2.77
N GLN A 119 -24.37 -0.05 -2.31
CA GLN A 119 -24.84 1.34 -2.25
C GLN A 119 -24.08 2.16 -1.20
N LYS A 120 -23.79 1.60 -0.01
CA LYS A 120 -22.93 2.25 1.01
C LYS A 120 -21.49 2.46 0.48
N HIS A 121 -20.94 1.47 -0.22
CA HIS A 121 -19.65 1.55 -0.92
C HIS A 121 -19.62 2.72 -1.92
N ALA A 122 -20.64 2.84 -2.78
CA ALA A 122 -20.73 3.94 -3.74
C ALA A 122 -20.97 5.30 -3.05
N ALA A 123 -21.74 5.33 -1.96
CA ALA A 123 -22.01 6.51 -1.15
C ALA A 123 -20.80 7.06 -0.35
N PHE A 124 -19.64 6.40 -0.40
CA PHE A 124 -18.37 7.01 -0.01
C PHE A 124 -17.88 8.05 -1.04
N PHE A 125 -18.12 7.81 -2.33
CA PHE A 125 -17.61 8.64 -3.43
C PHE A 125 -18.49 9.87 -3.67
N ASP A 126 -19.81 9.71 -3.57
CA ASP A 126 -20.79 10.80 -3.52
C ASP A 126 -20.40 11.78 -2.39
N GLY A 127 -20.16 13.04 -2.73
CA GLY A 127 -19.59 14.06 -1.85
C GLY A 127 -20.64 14.95 -1.19
N ASP A 128 -21.70 15.33 -1.90
CA ASP A 128 -22.74 16.26 -1.43
C ASP A 128 -24.06 15.60 -0.99
N LYS A 129 -24.19 14.29 -1.25
CA LYS A 129 -25.30 13.39 -0.87
C LYS A 129 -26.58 13.54 -1.70
N ASP A 130 -26.45 13.90 -2.99
CA ASP A 130 -27.56 13.85 -3.95
C ASP A 130 -27.86 12.42 -4.50
N GLY A 131 -26.94 11.46 -4.30
CA GLY A 131 -27.05 10.08 -4.78
C GLY A 131 -26.40 9.80 -6.15
N VAL A 132 -25.66 10.76 -6.71
CA VAL A 132 -25.11 10.72 -8.07
C VAL A 132 -23.60 11.04 -8.08
N VAL A 133 -22.75 10.02 -8.13
CA VAL A 133 -21.28 10.23 -8.15
C VAL A 133 -20.84 10.81 -9.50
N THR A 134 -20.38 12.05 -9.50
CA THR A 134 -19.78 12.69 -10.69
C THR A 134 -18.29 12.32 -10.85
N PHE A 135 -17.73 12.61 -12.03
CA PHE A 135 -16.29 12.45 -12.29
C PHE A 135 -15.41 13.21 -11.29
N SER A 136 -15.83 14.44 -10.92
CA SER A 136 -15.09 15.32 -10.02
C SER A 136 -14.97 14.75 -8.62
N GLU A 137 -16.01 14.06 -8.16
CA GLU A 137 -16.07 13.44 -6.84
C GLU A 137 -15.31 12.12 -6.80
N THR A 138 -15.44 11.26 -7.82
CA THR A 138 -14.55 10.09 -7.95
C THR A 138 -13.08 10.52 -7.93
N TYR A 139 -12.73 11.57 -8.69
CA TYR A 139 -11.38 12.14 -8.64
C TYR A 139 -11.00 12.62 -7.23
N ALA A 140 -11.88 13.38 -6.56
CA ALA A 140 -11.62 13.92 -5.21
C ALA A 140 -11.48 12.80 -4.15
N ALA A 141 -12.29 11.75 -4.22
CA ALA A 141 -12.22 10.57 -3.36
C ALA A 141 -10.90 9.80 -3.55
N PHE A 142 -10.47 9.57 -4.80
CA PHE A 142 -9.14 8.99 -5.06
C PHE A 142 -8.01 9.90 -4.58
N ARG A 143 -8.14 11.24 -4.68
CA ARG A 143 -7.17 12.18 -4.09
C ARG A 143 -7.15 12.11 -2.56
N ALA A 144 -8.30 11.92 -1.89
CA ALA A 144 -8.41 11.77 -0.44
C ALA A 144 -7.83 10.43 0.06
N LEU A 145 -8.02 9.34 -0.69
CA LEU A 145 -7.32 8.06 -0.49
C LEU A 145 -5.81 8.16 -0.74
N GLY A 146 -5.35 9.27 -1.34
CA GLY A 146 -3.94 9.64 -1.50
C GLY A 146 -3.31 9.28 -2.84
N PHE A 147 -4.11 8.98 -3.86
CA PHE A 147 -3.61 8.74 -5.22
C PHE A 147 -3.08 10.04 -5.85
N GLY A 148 -2.00 9.95 -6.62
CA GLY A 148 -1.44 11.09 -7.36
C GLY A 148 -2.40 11.57 -8.46
N PHE A 149 -2.27 12.85 -8.89
CA PHE A 149 -3.14 13.49 -9.89
C PHE A 149 -3.48 12.57 -11.08
N ALA A 150 -2.46 12.06 -11.79
CA ALA A 150 -2.66 11.22 -12.97
C ALA A 150 -3.38 9.89 -12.67
N ALA A 151 -3.16 9.31 -11.48
CA ALA A 151 -3.85 8.10 -11.06
C ALA A 151 -5.32 8.37 -10.73
N SER A 152 -5.62 9.43 -9.96
CA SER A 152 -6.99 9.85 -9.65
C SER A 152 -7.79 10.19 -10.91
N THR A 153 -7.17 10.90 -11.86
CA THR A 153 -7.79 11.22 -13.15
C THR A 153 -8.08 9.98 -13.98
N LEU A 154 -7.16 9.02 -14.05
CA LEU A 154 -7.37 7.77 -14.79
C LEU A 154 -8.47 6.91 -14.13
N SER A 155 -8.45 6.77 -12.80
CA SER A 155 -9.49 6.06 -12.04
C SER A 155 -10.87 6.68 -12.25
N ALA A 156 -11.01 8.00 -12.11
CA ALA A 156 -12.28 8.70 -12.39
C ALA A 156 -12.73 8.54 -13.85
N THR A 157 -11.81 8.63 -14.82
CA THR A 157 -12.11 8.43 -16.24
C THR A 157 -12.67 7.03 -16.51
N PHE A 158 -12.07 6.00 -15.90
CA PHE A 158 -12.54 4.63 -16.07
C PHE A 158 -13.87 4.35 -15.37
N ILE A 159 -13.94 4.64 -14.06
CA ILE A 159 -15.07 4.25 -13.20
C ILE A 159 -16.35 4.94 -13.68
N ASN A 160 -16.31 6.26 -13.90
CA ASN A 160 -17.45 7.00 -14.44
C ASN A 160 -17.76 6.66 -15.91
N GLY A 161 -16.74 6.33 -16.71
CA GLY A 161 -16.89 5.92 -18.11
C GLY A 161 -17.57 4.57 -18.31
N VAL A 162 -17.46 3.65 -17.34
CA VAL A 162 -18.12 2.33 -17.39
C VAL A 162 -19.43 2.31 -16.60
N LEU A 163 -19.40 2.73 -15.33
CA LEU A 163 -20.57 2.64 -14.45
C LEU A 163 -21.62 3.70 -14.78
N GLY A 164 -21.23 4.86 -15.32
CA GLY A 164 -22.18 5.91 -15.70
C GLY A 164 -23.22 5.43 -16.71
N PRO A 165 -22.81 4.94 -17.90
CA PRO A 165 -23.74 4.39 -18.90
C PRO A 165 -24.60 3.20 -18.42
N GLN A 166 -24.13 2.43 -17.42
CA GLN A 166 -24.84 1.26 -16.87
C GLN A 166 -25.88 1.63 -15.81
N THR A 167 -25.60 2.65 -14.99
CA THR A 167 -26.45 3.06 -13.87
C THR A 167 -27.44 4.17 -14.23
N ARG A 168 -27.18 4.95 -15.29
CA ARG A 168 -28.00 6.07 -15.75
C ARG A 168 -29.49 5.68 -15.97
N PRO A 169 -30.44 6.41 -15.35
CA PRO A 169 -31.88 6.26 -15.62
C PRO A 169 -32.23 6.53 -17.09
N GLU A 170 -33.34 5.95 -17.57
CA GLU A 170 -33.77 6.06 -18.97
C GLU A 170 -34.03 7.51 -19.42
N ASN A 171 -34.49 8.37 -18.50
CA ASN A 171 -34.80 9.77 -18.74
C ASN A 171 -33.59 10.73 -18.62
N ASP A 172 -32.41 10.25 -18.22
CA ASP A 172 -31.25 11.10 -17.98
C ASP A 172 -30.26 11.10 -19.17
N THR A 173 -29.51 12.19 -19.34
CA THR A 173 -28.53 12.39 -20.42
C THR A 173 -27.07 12.41 -19.92
N ALA A 174 -26.82 12.48 -18.62
CA ALA A 174 -25.48 12.53 -18.05
C ALA A 174 -24.75 11.19 -18.22
N ARG A 175 -23.79 11.13 -19.15
CA ARG A 175 -23.10 9.89 -19.53
C ARG A 175 -21.94 9.48 -18.62
N MET A 176 -21.56 10.34 -17.67
CA MET A 176 -20.41 10.17 -16.76
C MET A 176 -20.81 10.30 -15.27
N SER A 177 -22.11 10.28 -14.99
CA SER A 177 -22.67 10.32 -13.64
C SER A 177 -23.09 8.90 -13.22
N ILE A 178 -22.74 8.47 -12.01
CA ILE A 178 -23.02 7.12 -11.51
C ILE A 178 -24.15 7.20 -10.48
N TYR A 179 -25.28 6.56 -10.76
CA TYR A 179 -26.49 6.68 -9.96
C TYR A 179 -26.54 5.57 -8.91
N ILE A 180 -26.44 5.93 -7.62
CA ILE A 180 -26.27 4.97 -6.52
C ILE A 180 -27.46 4.02 -6.39
N GLU A 181 -28.70 4.50 -6.60
CA GLU A 181 -29.91 3.66 -6.65
C GLU A 181 -29.72 2.46 -7.62
N ASN A 182 -29.11 2.73 -8.77
CA ASN A 182 -28.92 1.80 -9.88
C ASN A 182 -27.58 1.05 -9.86
N ILE A 183 -26.73 1.23 -8.83
CA ILE A 183 -25.35 0.70 -8.80
C ILE A 183 -25.26 -0.82 -8.99
N HIS A 184 -26.31 -1.55 -8.58
CA HIS A 184 -26.42 -2.99 -8.77
C HIS A 184 -26.37 -3.43 -10.26
N LYS A 185 -26.64 -2.52 -11.21
CA LYS A 185 -26.51 -2.74 -12.66
C LYS A 185 -25.05 -2.75 -13.15
N GLY A 186 -24.12 -2.29 -12.32
CA GLY A 186 -22.68 -2.35 -12.58
C GLY A 186 -22.01 -3.66 -12.15
N ILE A 187 -22.71 -4.51 -11.38
CA ILE A 187 -22.23 -5.84 -10.97
C ILE A 187 -22.04 -6.72 -12.21
N HIS A 188 -20.91 -7.42 -12.32
CA HIS A 188 -20.58 -8.21 -13.51
C HIS A 188 -20.14 -9.65 -13.19
N GLY A 189 -20.39 -10.57 -14.12
CA GLY A 189 -20.35 -12.01 -13.87
C GLY A 189 -19.01 -12.60 -13.43
N SER A 190 -17.90 -11.90 -13.67
CA SER A 190 -16.55 -12.29 -13.21
C SER A 190 -16.20 -11.77 -11.80
N ASP A 191 -17.13 -11.12 -11.09
CA ASP A 191 -16.93 -10.67 -9.72
C ASP A 191 -16.62 -11.82 -8.75
N SER A 192 -16.01 -11.48 -7.60
CA SER A 192 -15.78 -12.41 -6.49
C SER A 192 -17.04 -13.09 -5.92
N GLY A 193 -18.23 -12.68 -6.38
CA GLY A 193 -19.54 -13.12 -5.89
C GLY A 193 -19.87 -12.62 -4.48
N ALA A 194 -19.02 -11.76 -3.89
CA ALA A 194 -19.19 -11.19 -2.57
C ALA A 194 -20.27 -10.09 -2.51
N TYR A 195 -20.79 -9.65 -3.66
CA TYR A 195 -22.11 -9.05 -3.77
C TYR A 195 -23.06 -10.03 -4.46
N ASP A 196 -24.32 -10.07 -4.02
CA ASP A 196 -25.41 -10.69 -4.78
C ASP A 196 -25.88 -9.80 -5.94
N SER A 197 -26.84 -10.27 -6.73
CA SER A 197 -27.37 -9.51 -7.88
C SER A 197 -28.18 -8.24 -7.52
N GLN A 198 -28.24 -7.86 -6.24
CA GLN A 198 -28.84 -6.61 -5.75
C GLN A 198 -27.83 -5.73 -4.98
N GLY A 199 -26.55 -6.14 -4.93
CA GLY A 199 -25.50 -5.40 -4.21
C GLY A 199 -25.48 -5.63 -2.70
N ARG A 200 -26.15 -6.68 -2.20
CA ARG A 200 -26.07 -7.09 -0.78
C ARG A 200 -24.81 -7.91 -0.57
N PHE A 201 -24.12 -7.72 0.56
CA PHE A 201 -22.87 -8.42 0.84
C PHE A 201 -23.12 -9.90 1.16
N VAL A 202 -22.22 -10.79 0.69
CA VAL A 202 -22.27 -12.24 0.88
C VAL A 202 -21.04 -12.68 1.68
N PRO A 203 -21.10 -12.72 3.03
CA PRO A 203 -19.94 -12.94 3.89
C PRO A 203 -19.15 -14.21 3.56
N ASP A 204 -19.85 -15.32 3.30
CA ASP A 204 -19.28 -16.65 3.01
C ASP A 204 -18.25 -16.63 1.87
N LYS A 205 -18.35 -15.68 0.94
CA LYS A 205 -17.42 -15.53 -0.19
C LYS A 205 -16.09 -14.94 0.24
N LEU A 206 -16.13 -13.95 1.13
CA LEU A 206 -14.93 -13.36 1.74
C LEU A 206 -14.27 -14.37 2.70
N GLU A 207 -15.08 -15.03 3.53
CA GLU A 207 -14.61 -16.09 4.44
C GLU A 207 -13.94 -17.24 3.67
N ALA A 208 -14.56 -17.74 2.60
CA ALA A 208 -13.97 -18.78 1.75
C ALA A 208 -12.69 -18.32 1.02
N ALA A 209 -12.60 -17.05 0.61
CA ALA A 209 -11.40 -16.49 -0.01
C ALA A 209 -10.22 -16.44 0.98
N PHE A 210 -10.45 -15.93 2.20
CA PHE A 210 -9.43 -15.87 3.24
C PHE A 210 -9.05 -17.26 3.75
N ALA A 211 -10.01 -18.17 3.98
CA ALA A 211 -9.72 -19.54 4.40
C ALA A 211 -8.94 -20.37 3.36
N LYS A 212 -9.05 -20.03 2.06
CA LYS A 212 -8.34 -20.70 0.96
C LYS A 212 -6.94 -20.11 0.70
N HIS A 213 -6.76 -18.81 0.88
CA HIS A 213 -5.54 -18.09 0.46
C HIS A 213 -4.71 -17.50 1.62
N GLY A 214 -5.30 -17.19 2.77
CA GLY A 214 -4.59 -16.72 3.96
C GLY A 214 -3.91 -17.87 4.71
N LYS A 215 -2.68 -18.20 4.32
CA LYS A 215 -1.92 -19.37 4.79
C LYS A 215 -0.81 -18.99 5.76
N THR A 216 -0.32 -17.75 5.66
CA THR A 216 0.82 -17.22 6.41
C THR A 216 0.42 -16.70 7.79
N VAL A 217 -0.72 -16.03 7.88
CA VAL A 217 -1.30 -15.48 9.11
C VAL A 217 -2.83 -15.71 9.07
N PRO A 218 -3.46 -16.24 10.15
CA PRO A 218 -4.91 -16.38 10.20
C PRO A 218 -5.63 -15.05 9.97
N ASP A 219 -6.72 -15.09 9.20
CA ASP A 219 -7.56 -13.93 8.85
C ASP A 219 -6.80 -12.75 8.20
N ALA A 220 -5.69 -13.02 7.51
CA ALA A 220 -4.96 -12.03 6.74
C ALA A 220 -4.41 -12.57 5.40
N LEU A 221 -4.13 -11.66 4.47
CA LEU A 221 -3.46 -11.92 3.19
C LEU A 221 -2.21 -11.04 3.07
N THR A 222 -1.07 -11.66 2.77
CA THR A 222 0.13 -10.96 2.27
C THR A 222 -0.02 -10.62 0.78
N SER A 223 0.82 -9.73 0.25
CA SER A 223 0.84 -9.42 -1.20
C SER A 223 0.95 -10.66 -2.10
N ALA A 224 1.66 -11.70 -1.64
CA ALA A 224 1.86 -12.92 -2.41
C ALA A 224 0.59 -13.80 -2.43
N GLU A 225 -0.16 -13.82 -1.34
CA GLU A 225 -1.44 -14.54 -1.22
C GLU A 225 -2.57 -13.79 -1.95
N VAL A 226 -2.50 -12.45 -2.01
CA VAL A 226 -3.34 -11.66 -2.91
C VAL A 226 -3.05 -11.97 -4.38
N ASP A 227 -1.77 -12.02 -4.78
CA ASP A 227 -1.38 -12.43 -6.15
C ASP A 227 -1.78 -13.89 -6.46
N GLU A 228 -1.74 -14.79 -5.47
CA GLU A 228 -2.26 -16.15 -5.60
C GLU A 228 -3.78 -16.17 -5.78
N LEU A 229 -4.54 -15.44 -4.96
CA LEU A 229 -6.00 -15.32 -5.04
C LEU A 229 -6.44 -14.81 -6.42
N ILE A 230 -5.82 -13.72 -6.89
CA ILE A 230 -6.06 -13.14 -8.23
C ILE A 230 -5.77 -14.19 -9.32
N THR A 231 -4.71 -14.98 -9.17
CA THR A 231 -4.29 -15.98 -10.17
C THR A 231 -5.16 -17.24 -10.16
N ALA A 232 -5.59 -17.69 -8.97
CA ALA A 232 -6.37 -18.91 -8.76
C ALA A 232 -7.85 -18.76 -9.17
N ASN A 233 -8.35 -17.53 -9.31
CA ASN A 233 -9.72 -17.24 -9.73
C ASN A 233 -9.84 -16.92 -11.24
N ARG A 234 -8.75 -17.02 -12.02
CA ARG A 234 -8.72 -16.72 -13.45
C ARG A 234 -9.51 -17.72 -14.29
N GLN A 235 -10.55 -17.26 -14.97
CA GLN A 235 -11.24 -18.06 -15.99
C GLN A 235 -10.44 -18.13 -17.30
N PRO A 236 -10.41 -19.26 -18.02
CA PRO A 236 -9.69 -19.38 -19.29
C PRO A 236 -10.10 -18.30 -20.30
N SER A 237 -9.11 -17.63 -20.89
CA SER A 237 -9.26 -16.53 -21.88
C SER A 237 -9.95 -15.25 -21.39
N ASP A 238 -10.35 -15.12 -20.12
CA ASP A 238 -10.93 -13.87 -19.57
C ASP A 238 -9.85 -12.82 -19.22
N TYR A 239 -9.06 -12.41 -20.22
CA TYR A 239 -7.99 -11.43 -20.02
C TYR A 239 -8.49 -10.08 -19.45
N ALA A 240 -9.77 -9.74 -19.68
CA ALA A 240 -10.40 -8.54 -19.16
C ALA A 240 -10.72 -8.65 -17.66
N GLY A 241 -11.42 -9.71 -17.24
CA GLY A 241 -11.70 -9.99 -15.84
C GLY A 241 -10.42 -10.22 -15.02
N TRP A 242 -9.38 -10.82 -15.62
CA TRP A 242 -8.06 -10.91 -14.97
C TRP A 242 -7.46 -9.54 -14.67
N ALA A 243 -7.64 -8.55 -15.56
CA ALA A 243 -7.15 -7.19 -15.36
C ALA A 243 -8.00 -6.42 -14.33
N GLY A 244 -9.33 -6.55 -14.38
CA GLY A 244 -10.26 -5.97 -13.39
C GLY A 244 -9.97 -6.46 -11.97
N ALA A 245 -10.04 -7.78 -11.75
CA ALA A 245 -9.72 -8.40 -10.46
C ALA A 245 -8.29 -8.09 -9.99
N SER A 246 -7.32 -7.98 -10.91
CA SER A 246 -5.95 -7.54 -10.55
C SER A 246 -5.90 -6.09 -10.07
N ALA A 247 -6.70 -5.19 -10.66
CA ALA A 247 -6.77 -3.79 -10.26
C ALA A 247 -7.47 -3.65 -8.90
N GLU A 248 -8.62 -4.28 -8.72
CA GLU A 248 -9.41 -4.26 -7.49
C GLU A 248 -8.65 -4.78 -6.27
N TRP A 249 -8.15 -6.02 -6.34
CA TRP A 249 -7.46 -6.65 -5.20
C TRP A 249 -6.13 -5.98 -4.86
N LYS A 250 -5.42 -5.41 -5.84
CA LYS A 250 -4.18 -4.66 -5.58
C LYS A 250 -4.46 -3.23 -5.10
N LEU A 251 -5.56 -2.60 -5.53
CA LEU A 251 -6.05 -1.35 -4.95
C LEU A 251 -6.40 -1.56 -3.47
N LEU A 252 -7.22 -2.57 -3.17
CA LEU A 252 -7.59 -2.95 -1.80
C LEU A 252 -6.36 -3.24 -0.93
N TYR A 253 -5.43 -4.09 -1.40
CA TYR A 253 -4.20 -4.37 -0.66
C TYR A 253 -3.32 -3.13 -0.49
N SER A 254 -3.27 -2.21 -1.46
CA SER A 254 -2.45 -1.00 -1.37
C SER A 254 -2.94 0.00 -0.31
N ILE A 255 -4.27 0.09 -0.10
CA ILE A 255 -4.88 1.03 0.86
C ILE A 255 -5.23 0.39 2.21
N GLY A 256 -5.54 -0.91 2.25
CA GLY A 256 -6.09 -1.59 3.41
C GLY A 256 -5.14 -2.55 4.13
N LYS A 257 -3.91 -2.75 3.64
CA LYS A 257 -2.88 -3.49 4.39
C LYS A 257 -2.38 -2.67 5.58
N ASP A 258 -2.02 -3.34 6.66
CA ASP A 258 -1.41 -2.72 7.82
C ASP A 258 0.09 -2.38 7.64
N LYS A 259 0.70 -1.89 8.74
CA LYS A 259 2.13 -1.56 8.84
C LYS A 259 3.07 -2.75 8.65
N ASP A 260 2.61 -3.97 8.93
CA ASP A 260 3.40 -5.20 8.83
C ASP A 260 3.26 -5.87 7.45
N GLY A 261 2.35 -5.35 6.60
CA GLY A 261 2.12 -5.81 5.23
C GLY A 261 0.99 -6.83 5.12
N LEU A 262 0.07 -6.84 6.08
CA LEU A 262 -1.07 -7.77 6.12
C LEU A 262 -2.36 -7.03 5.78
N LEU A 263 -3.05 -7.44 4.72
CA LEU A 263 -4.45 -7.07 4.49
C LEU A 263 -5.33 -7.98 5.34
N ARG A 264 -5.97 -7.44 6.38
CA ARG A 264 -6.75 -8.22 7.34
C ARG A 264 -8.16 -8.47 6.80
N LYS A 265 -8.83 -9.52 7.27
CA LYS A 265 -10.16 -9.91 6.79
C LYS A 265 -11.22 -8.86 7.13
N GLU A 266 -11.10 -8.20 8.28
CA GLU A 266 -11.91 -7.06 8.70
C GLU A 266 -11.67 -5.81 7.83
N ASP A 267 -10.42 -5.55 7.43
CA ASP A 267 -10.09 -4.44 6.51
C ASP A 267 -10.68 -4.72 5.11
N ALA A 268 -10.49 -5.95 4.61
CA ALA A 268 -11.08 -6.39 3.36
C ALA A 268 -12.62 -6.38 3.40
N ARG A 269 -13.23 -6.73 4.54
CA ARG A 269 -14.69 -6.64 4.73
C ARG A 269 -15.18 -5.20 4.62
N GLY A 270 -14.44 -4.25 5.20
CA GLY A 270 -14.78 -2.83 5.16
C GLY A 270 -14.73 -2.20 3.76
N VAL A 271 -14.23 -2.90 2.73
CA VAL A 271 -14.38 -2.43 1.34
C VAL A 271 -15.83 -2.55 0.87
N TYR A 272 -16.59 -3.55 1.33
CA TYR A 272 -17.90 -3.87 0.76
C TYR A 272 -19.04 -2.95 1.20
N ASP A 273 -18.82 -2.14 2.25
CA ASP A 273 -19.73 -1.07 2.69
C ASP A 273 -19.07 0.33 2.65
N GLY A 274 -17.83 0.43 2.17
CA GLY A 274 -17.06 1.67 2.09
C GLY A 274 -16.43 2.14 3.42
N SER A 275 -16.63 1.43 4.54
CA SER A 275 -16.09 1.81 5.86
C SER A 275 -14.56 1.85 5.90
N LEU A 276 -13.87 0.98 5.14
CA LEU A 276 -12.42 1.01 4.95
C LEU A 276 -11.97 2.35 4.36
N PHE A 277 -12.65 2.83 3.32
CA PHE A 277 -12.28 4.08 2.65
C PHE A 277 -12.44 5.27 3.60
N ALA A 278 -13.53 5.31 4.37
CA ALA A 278 -13.75 6.33 5.39
C ALA A 278 -12.64 6.32 6.44
N ARG A 279 -12.22 5.14 6.93
CA ARG A 279 -11.12 5.01 7.90
C ARG A 279 -9.78 5.48 7.33
N VAL A 280 -9.40 5.02 6.14
CA VAL A 280 -8.15 5.42 5.46
C VAL A 280 -8.11 6.95 5.24
N VAL A 281 -9.22 7.58 4.86
CA VAL A 281 -9.28 9.05 4.72
C VAL A 281 -9.13 9.77 6.07
N GLN A 282 -9.66 9.22 7.17
CA GLN A 282 -9.50 9.77 8.52
C GLN A 282 -8.05 9.65 9.01
N GLU A 283 -7.46 8.46 8.91
CA GLU A 283 -6.05 8.17 9.27
C GLU A 283 -5.09 9.14 8.54
N ARG A 284 -5.26 9.29 7.22
CA ARG A 284 -4.41 10.19 6.43
C ARG A 284 -4.59 11.66 6.78
N ARG A 285 -5.82 12.10 7.13
CA ARG A 285 -6.08 13.47 7.60
C ARG A 285 -5.41 13.74 8.95
N ALA A 286 -5.42 12.78 9.87
CA ALA A 286 -4.72 12.89 11.16
C ALA A 286 -3.21 13.04 10.96
N SER A 287 -2.56 12.13 10.21
CA SER A 287 -1.10 12.19 10.00
C SER A 287 -0.64 13.47 9.30
N SER A 288 -1.41 14.01 8.35
CA SER A 288 -1.08 15.31 7.74
C SER A 288 -1.30 16.50 8.68
N GLN A 289 -2.19 16.40 9.68
CA GLN A 289 -2.32 17.42 10.72
C GLN A 289 -1.17 17.36 11.73
N GLU A 290 -0.70 16.16 12.08
CA GLU A 290 0.50 15.93 12.90
C GLU A 290 1.76 16.47 12.20
N GLU A 291 1.96 16.15 10.92
CA GLU A 291 3.08 16.65 10.10
C GLU A 291 3.06 18.19 9.91
N THR A 292 1.89 18.83 10.00
CA THR A 292 1.76 20.30 9.92
C THR A 292 1.97 21.00 11.28
N GLN A 293 2.05 20.24 12.38
CA GLN A 293 2.20 20.76 13.75
C GLN A 293 3.60 20.49 14.36
N ALA A 294 4.49 19.80 13.62
CA ALA A 294 5.83 19.39 14.06
C ALA A 294 6.95 20.26 13.46
#